data_AF-A0A2J6Q343-F1
#
_entry.id   AF-A0A2J6Q343-F1
#
_cell.length_a   1.000
_cell.length_b   1.000
_cell.length_c   1.000
_cell.angle_alpha   90.00
_cell.angle_beta   90.00
_cell.angle_gamma   90.00
#
_symmetry.space_group_name_H-M   'P 1'
#
loop_
_entity.id
_entity.type
_entity.pdbx_description
1 polymer ?
#
loop_
_entity_poly.entity_id
_entity_poly.type
_entity_poly.pdbx_seq_one_letter_code
_entity_poly.pdbx_strand_id
1 'polypeptide(L)'
;MKRSSSLVPGHERSPFQQPVSCQSCRTRKLKCNRGRPCFNCSSRDFDCVYLSDQRQPSRLPVQTAGPGINVSHSCERDCSALRERVRRLKAAVFGADEAEVVQKISTSARSIH
;
A
#
# COMPACT_ATOMS: atom_id res chain seq x y z
N MET A 1 20.95 -9.15 30.55
CA MET A 1 21.59 -9.89 29.45
C MET A 1 21.10 -9.31 28.13
N LYS A 2 21.90 -8.47 27.47
CA LYS A 2 21.56 -7.83 26.19
C LYS A 2 22.09 -8.74 25.08
N ARG A 3 21.21 -9.39 24.31
CA ARG A 3 21.62 -10.29 23.22
C ARG A 3 22.10 -9.44 22.04
N SER A 4 23.40 -9.53 21.77
CA SER A 4 24.08 -8.91 20.64
C SER A 4 23.42 -9.31 19.32
N SER A 5 23.03 -8.32 18.53
CA SER A 5 22.42 -8.52 17.21
C SER A 5 23.51 -8.43 16.16
N SER A 6 23.79 -9.55 15.51
CA SER A 6 24.70 -9.66 14.38
C SER A 6 24.29 -8.71 13.25
N LEU A 7 25.28 -8.11 12.59
CA LEU A 7 25.16 -7.20 11.45
C LEU A 7 24.45 -7.92 10.28
N VAL A 8 23.15 -7.72 10.15
CA VAL A 8 22.39 -8.02 8.92
C VAL A 8 21.94 -6.69 8.33
N PRO A 9 22.26 -6.38 7.06
CA PRO A 9 21.76 -5.18 6.40
C PRO A 9 20.24 -5.12 6.54
N GLY A 10 19.77 -4.04 7.17
CA GLY A 10 18.38 -3.87 7.57
C GLY A 10 17.45 -3.93 6.38
N HIS A 11 16.60 -4.95 6.35
CA HIS A 11 15.40 -4.95 5.51
C HIS A 11 14.42 -4.00 6.22
N GLU A 12 14.42 -2.73 5.80
CA GLU A 12 13.40 -1.74 6.17
C GLU A 12 12.04 -2.41 6.00
N ARG A 13 11.34 -2.68 7.12
CA ARG A 13 10.05 -3.37 7.06
C ARG A 13 9.12 -2.46 6.26
N SER A 14 8.81 -2.88 5.04
CA SER A 14 7.86 -2.18 4.19
C SER A 14 6.61 -1.86 5.02
N PRO A 15 6.09 -0.62 4.97
CA PRO A 15 4.85 -0.26 5.67
C PRO A 15 3.66 -1.12 5.24
N PHE A 16 3.81 -1.93 4.18
CA PHE A 16 2.83 -2.87 3.64
C PHE A 16 3.05 -4.33 4.05
N GLN A 17 3.93 -4.63 5.02
CA GLN A 17 4.11 -6.00 5.48
C GLN A 17 2.80 -6.60 5.97
N GLN A 18 2.41 -7.71 5.35
CA GLN A 18 1.16 -8.38 5.68
C GLN A 18 1.23 -8.94 7.11
N PRO A 19 0.18 -8.72 7.92
CA PRO A 19 0.07 -9.28 9.25
C PRO A 19 0.25 -10.80 9.25
N VAL A 20 1.03 -11.29 10.22
CA VAL A 20 1.31 -12.72 10.37
C VAL A 20 0.18 -13.46 11.09
N SER A 21 -0.72 -12.74 11.78
CA SER A 21 -1.93 -13.28 12.40
C SER A 21 -3.09 -13.36 11.40
N CYS A 22 -3.99 -14.34 11.59
CA CYS A 22 -5.25 -14.36 10.86
C CYS A 22 -6.12 -13.16 11.28
N GLN A 23 -7.09 -12.81 10.45
CA GLN A 23 -8.01 -11.68 10.67
C GLN A 23 -8.75 -11.80 12.00
N SER A 24 -9.32 -12.97 12.29
CA SER A 24 -10.09 -13.22 13.52
C SER A 24 -9.25 -13.04 14.79
N CYS A 25 -8.01 -13.53 14.80
CA CYS A 25 -7.10 -13.30 15.93
C CYS A 25 -6.64 -11.84 16.02
N ARG A 26 -6.44 -11.17 14.88
CA ARG A 26 -6.01 -9.77 14.85
C ARG A 26 -7.08 -8.84 15.41
N THR A 27 -8.31 -8.95 14.94
CA THR A 27 -9.44 -8.13 15.37
C THR A 27 -9.72 -8.31 16.86
N ARG A 28 -9.57 -9.54 17.37
CA ARG A 28 -9.79 -9.86 18.79
C ARG A 28 -8.54 -9.76 19.66
N LYS A 29 -7.41 -9.33 19.08
CA LYS A 29 -6.11 -9.19 19.76
C LYS A 29 -5.66 -10.47 20.49
N LEU A 30 -5.95 -11.64 19.91
CA LEU A 30 -5.57 -12.95 20.43
C LEU A 30 -4.24 -13.43 19.82
N LYS A 31 -3.52 -14.28 20.56
CA LYS A 31 -2.31 -14.95 20.05
C LYS A 31 -2.71 -15.96 18.96
N CYS A 32 -2.20 -15.76 17.75
CA CYS A 32 -2.40 -16.70 16.65
C CYS A 32 -1.27 -17.75 16.62
N ASN A 33 -1.60 -19.05 16.66
CA ASN A 33 -0.64 -20.15 16.51
C ASN A 33 -0.26 -20.42 15.04
N ARG A 34 -0.87 -19.72 14.08
CA ARG A 34 -0.57 -19.79 12.64
C ARG A 34 -0.86 -21.13 11.96
N GLY A 35 -1.54 -22.05 12.63
CA GLY A 35 -2.14 -23.24 11.99
C GLY A 35 -3.27 -22.83 11.04
N ARG A 36 -3.65 -23.73 10.12
CA ARG A 36 -4.74 -23.54 9.17
C ARG A 36 -5.76 -24.69 9.31
N PRO A 37 -6.90 -24.48 10.00
CA PRO A 37 -7.28 -23.30 10.77
C PRO A 37 -6.44 -23.11 12.05
N CYS A 38 -6.41 -21.88 12.56
CA CYS A 38 -5.71 -21.56 13.80
C CYS A 38 -6.44 -22.19 15.01
N PHE A 39 -5.75 -22.54 16.10
CA PHE A 39 -6.35 -23.17 17.29
C PHE A 39 -7.53 -22.36 17.83
N ASN A 40 -7.37 -21.05 18.04
CA ASN A 40 -8.45 -20.19 18.51
C ASN A 40 -9.65 -20.10 17.53
N CYS A 41 -9.38 -20.28 16.25
CA CYS A 41 -10.38 -20.23 15.20
C CYS A 41 -11.15 -21.55 15.14
N SER A 42 -10.43 -22.67 15.25
CA SER A 42 -10.95 -24.03 15.29
C SER A 42 -11.80 -24.27 16.55
N SER A 43 -11.27 -23.97 17.74
CA SER A 43 -11.99 -24.21 19.01
C SER A 43 -13.24 -23.37 19.22
N ARG A 44 -13.47 -22.36 18.38
CA ARG A 44 -14.60 -21.44 18.51
C ARG A 44 -15.41 -21.33 17.21
N ASP A 45 -15.12 -22.20 16.23
CA ASP A 45 -15.78 -22.28 14.92
C ASP A 45 -15.92 -20.91 14.22
N PHE A 46 -14.82 -20.13 14.21
CA PHE A 46 -14.75 -18.87 13.47
C PHE A 46 -13.93 -19.00 12.19
N ASP A 47 -14.30 -18.22 11.18
CA ASP A 47 -13.57 -18.13 9.93
C ASP A 47 -12.11 -17.74 10.14
N CYS A 48 -11.21 -18.61 9.68
CA CYS A 48 -9.77 -18.45 9.82
C CYS A 48 -9.16 -17.88 8.53
N VAL A 49 -9.35 -16.58 8.29
CA VAL A 49 -8.88 -15.95 7.05
C VAL A 49 -7.54 -15.23 7.25
N TYR A 50 -6.59 -15.49 6.36
CA TYR A 50 -5.34 -14.73 6.25
C TYR A 50 -5.41 -13.77 5.06
N LEU A 51 -4.76 -12.59 5.15
CA LEU A 51 -4.79 -11.61 4.05
C LEU A 51 -4.09 -12.10 2.78
N SER A 52 -3.16 -13.07 2.91
CA SER A 52 -2.58 -13.74 1.76
C SER A 52 -3.57 -14.62 1.00
N ASP A 53 -4.61 -15.13 1.66
CA ASP A 53 -5.70 -15.91 1.04
C ASP A 53 -6.70 -15.03 0.28
N GLN A 54 -6.77 -13.75 0.63
CA GLN A 54 -7.69 -12.77 0.01
C GLN A 54 -7.19 -12.23 -1.34
N ARG A 55 -6.13 -12.82 -1.94
CA ARG A 55 -5.81 -12.54 -3.35
C ARG A 55 -6.93 -13.14 -4.19
N GLN A 56 -7.98 -12.35 -4.44
CA GLN A 56 -9.02 -12.75 -5.36
C GLN A 56 -8.42 -13.10 -6.73
N PRO A 57 -8.94 -14.12 -7.42
CA PRO A 57 -8.60 -14.43 -8.81
C PRO A 57 -9.17 -13.42 -9.83
N SER A 58 -9.59 -12.22 -9.40
CA SER A 58 -10.35 -11.26 -10.23
C SER A 58 -9.49 -10.13 -10.79
N ARG A 59 -8.30 -10.44 -11.31
CA ARG A 59 -7.75 -9.76 -12.49
C ARG A 59 -7.00 -10.79 -13.30
N LEU A 60 -7.47 -11.03 -14.52
CA LEU A 60 -6.69 -11.76 -15.51
C LEU A 60 -5.26 -11.21 -15.50
N PRO A 61 -4.22 -12.05 -15.45
CA PRO A 61 -2.86 -11.59 -15.58
C PRO A 61 -2.74 -10.96 -16.97
N VAL A 62 -2.54 -9.64 -17.04
CA VAL A 62 -1.91 -9.07 -18.23
C VAL A 62 -0.54 -9.73 -18.29
N GLN A 63 -0.36 -10.58 -19.29
CA GLN A 63 0.87 -11.30 -19.55
C GLN A 63 1.95 -10.26 -19.90
N THR A 64 2.76 -9.89 -18.93
CA THR A 64 4.13 -9.44 -19.21
C THR A 64 5.04 -10.52 -18.67
N ALA A 65 5.49 -11.39 -19.57
CA ALA A 65 6.48 -12.42 -19.31
C ALA A 65 7.72 -11.82 -18.62
N GLY A 66 8.26 -12.50 -17.61
CA GLY A 66 9.59 -12.21 -17.04
C GLY A 66 10.73 -12.57 -18.02
N PRO A 67 12.03 -12.47 -17.65
CA PRO A 67 12.58 -12.45 -16.29
C PRO A 67 13.61 -11.33 -16.00
N GLY A 68 13.80 -10.99 -14.72
CA GLY A 68 14.88 -10.12 -14.25
C GLY A 68 14.38 -8.76 -13.75
N ILE A 69 14.35 -8.61 -12.43
CA ILE A 69 13.93 -7.40 -11.73
C ILE A 69 14.98 -6.30 -11.97
N ASN A 70 14.84 -5.53 -13.06
CA ASN A 70 15.37 -4.18 -13.19
C ASN A 70 14.19 -3.23 -12.92
N VAL A 71 13.99 -2.84 -11.67
CA VAL A 71 13.09 -1.72 -11.32
C VAL A 71 13.90 -0.44 -11.47
N SER A 72 14.32 -0.13 -12.69
CA SER A 72 14.94 1.18 -12.97
C SER A 72 14.47 1.80 -14.26
N HIS A 73 13.75 1.08 -15.13
CA HIS A 73 13.24 1.67 -16.38
C HIS A 73 11.74 1.48 -16.63
N SER A 74 11.00 0.85 -15.73
CA SER A 74 9.53 0.73 -15.87
C SER A 74 8.75 1.88 -15.22
N CYS A 75 9.38 2.77 -14.45
CA CYS A 75 8.68 3.84 -13.73
C CYS A 75 8.52 5.13 -14.55
N GLU A 76 9.42 5.41 -15.50
CA GLU A 76 9.45 6.71 -16.19
C GLU A 76 8.30 6.87 -17.21
N ARG A 77 7.88 5.76 -17.83
CA ARG A 77 6.79 5.72 -18.82
C ARG A 77 5.41 5.77 -18.18
N ASP A 78 5.29 5.27 -16.95
CA ASP A 78 4.05 5.31 -16.16
C ASP A 78 3.81 6.68 -15.52
N CYS A 79 4.88 7.44 -15.25
CA CYS A 79 4.78 8.78 -14.69
C CYS A 79 4.05 9.78 -15.61
N SER A 80 4.24 9.72 -16.93
CA SER A 80 3.58 10.66 -17.86
C SER A 80 2.07 10.39 -18.00
N ALA A 81 1.69 9.11 -18.16
CA ALA A 81 0.30 8.69 -18.21
C ALA A 81 -0.43 8.97 -16.89
N LEU A 82 0.22 8.73 -15.76
CA LEU A 82 -0.32 9.03 -14.44
C LEU A 82 -0.51 10.55 -14.23
N ARG A 83 0.47 11.36 -14.65
CA ARG A 83 0.39 12.83 -14.58
C ARG A 83 -0.77 13.38 -15.42
N GLU A 84 -0.96 12.85 -16.62
CA GLU A 84 -2.09 13.25 -17.48
C GLU A 84 -3.44 12.87 -16.86
N ARG A 85 -3.54 11.67 -16.30
CA ARG A 85 -4.76 11.23 -15.59
C ARG A 85 -5.07 12.13 -14.40
N VAL A 86 -4.07 12.49 -13.60
CA VAL A 86 -4.23 13.42 -12.47
C VAL A 86 -4.69 14.80 -12.95
N ARG A 87 -4.13 15.32 -14.06
CA ARG A 87 -4.55 16.61 -14.65
C ARG A 87 -6.04 16.59 -15.03
N ARG A 88 -6.51 15.53 -15.69
CA ARG A 88 -7.92 15.39 -16.06
C ARG A 88 -8.85 15.31 -14.85
N LEU A 89 -8.46 14.54 -13.83
CA LEU A 89 -9.23 14.44 -12.59
C LEU A 89 -9.31 15.79 -11.87
N LYS A 90 -8.20 16.53 -11.81
CA LYS A 90 -8.20 17.89 -11.26
C LYS A 90 -9.16 18.81 -12.01
N ALA A 91 -9.10 18.83 -13.35
CA ALA A 91 -9.99 19.66 -14.17
C ALA A 91 -11.48 19.28 -14.02
N ALA A 92 -11.78 17.97 -13.91
CA ALA A 92 -13.16 17.50 -13.76
C ALA A 92 -13.75 17.81 -12.37
N VAL A 93 -12.94 17.79 -11.32
CA VAL A 93 -13.38 18.00 -9.93
C VAL A 93 -13.35 19.48 -9.54
N PHE A 94 -12.32 20.22 -9.97
CA PHE A 94 -12.06 21.59 -9.54
C PHE A 94 -12.23 22.63 -10.64
N GLY A 95 -12.51 22.21 -11.89
CA GLY A 95 -12.53 23.11 -13.06
C GLY A 95 -11.13 23.44 -13.60
N ALA A 96 -11.06 24.14 -14.72
CA ALA A 96 -9.80 24.54 -15.37
C ALA A 96 -9.07 25.70 -14.64
N ASP A 97 -9.65 26.22 -13.56
CA ASP A 97 -9.23 27.42 -12.85
C ASP A 97 -8.17 27.15 -11.74
N GLU A 98 -7.30 26.15 -11.93
CA GLU A 98 -6.18 25.91 -11.00
C GLU A 98 -5.21 27.10 -10.95
N ALA A 99 -5.12 27.90 -12.02
CA ALA A 99 -4.23 29.06 -12.09
C ALA A 99 -4.68 30.20 -11.15
N GLU A 100 -5.98 30.42 -11.00
CA GLU A 100 -6.51 31.50 -10.17
C GLU A 100 -6.38 31.19 -8.66
N VAL A 101 -6.51 29.91 -8.27
CA VAL A 101 -6.34 29.48 -6.87
C VAL A 101 -4.88 29.61 -6.42
N VAL A 102 -3.91 29.23 -7.26
CA VAL A 102 -2.48 29.36 -6.92
C VAL A 102 -2.05 30.83 -6.86
N GLN A 103 -2.59 31.69 -7.73
CA GLN A 103 -2.36 33.14 -7.66
C GLN A 103 -2.99 33.76 -6.41
N LYS A 104 -4.22 33.38 -6.02
CA LYS A 104 -4.87 33.84 -4.78
C LYS A 104 -4.10 33.45 -3.52
N ILE A 105 -3.54 32.23 -3.47
CA ILE A 105 -2.69 31.78 -2.35
C ILE A 105 -1.38 32.56 -2.32
N SER A 106 -0.78 32.83 -3.48
CA SER A 106 0.49 33.57 -3.58
C SER A 106 0.35 35.06 -3.27
N THR A 107 -0.76 35.71 -3.64
CA THR A 107 -1.02 37.12 -3.34
C THR A 107 -1.43 37.33 -1.89
N SER A 108 -2.15 36.38 -1.28
CA SER A 108 -2.48 36.43 0.15
C SER A 108 -1.23 36.32 1.04
N ALA A 109 -0.16 35.66 0.58
CA ALA A 109 1.11 35.58 1.32
C ALA A 109 1.98 36.85 1.20
N ARG A 110 1.69 37.76 0.25
CA ARG A 110 2.44 39.02 0.05
C ARG A 110 1.80 40.24 0.71
N SER A 111 0.55 40.14 1.16
CA SER A 111 -0.19 41.26 1.77
C SER A 111 -0.06 41.35 3.30
N ILE A 112 0.82 40.53 3.90
CA ILE A 112 1.19 40.63 5.33
C ILE A 112 2.61 41.19 5.41
N HIS A 113 2.77 42.46 5.05
CA HIS A 113 3.85 43.31 5.54
C HIS A 113 3.56 44.79 5.34
#